data_AF-A0A7H8U920-F1
#
_entry.id   AF-A0A7H8U920-F1
#
_cell.length_a   1.000
_cell.length_b   1.000
_cell.length_c   1.000
_cell.angle_alpha   90.00
_cell.angle_beta   90.00
_cell.angle_gamma   90.00
#
_symmetry.space_group_name_H-M   'P 1'
#
loop_
_entity.id
_entity.type
_entity.pdbx_description
1 polymer ?
#
loop_
_entity_poly.entity_id
_entity_poly.type
_entity_poly.pdbx_seq_one_letter_code
_entity_poly.pdbx_strand_id
1 'polypeptide(L)'
;MKFSPALQRATLIQRYKRFLADVVTPEGETLTLHCPNTGAMTGCATPGDTVWYSTSENTKRKYPHTWEMTETQNGAFICVNTLRANQLVKEALTNGTLPELVGYGTQKSEVKYGDEGSRIDFMLQAEDRPECYIEVKSVTLAEQENGFFPDAVTLRGQKHLRELMSVAAAGKRAVLLFAVLHSAIERFSPARHIDPKYAQLLHEAQKQGVEVFAYKAELSADNMTLRSSLPIVL
;
A
#
# COMPACT_ATOMS: atom_id res chain seq x y z
N MET A 1 -10.35 8.32 -4.24
CA MET A 1 -9.42 9.15 -5.04
C MET A 1 -9.70 9.00 -6.53
N LYS A 2 -10.22 10.05 -7.15
CA LYS A 2 -10.40 10.13 -8.60
C LYS A 2 -9.09 10.55 -9.29
N PHE A 3 -8.71 9.87 -10.37
CA PHE A 3 -7.64 10.32 -11.24
C PHE A 3 -8.15 11.45 -12.13
N SER A 4 -7.46 12.59 -12.10
CA SER A 4 -7.78 13.76 -12.91
C SER A 4 -6.50 14.37 -13.47
N PRO A 5 -6.24 14.25 -14.79
CA PRO A 5 -7.06 13.54 -15.79
C PRO A 5 -7.10 12.02 -15.54
N ALA A 6 -8.03 11.33 -16.21
CA ALA A 6 -8.11 9.86 -16.19
C ALA A 6 -6.79 9.22 -16.66
N LEU A 7 -6.50 8.01 -16.18
CA LEU A 7 -5.27 7.31 -16.54
C LEU A 7 -5.28 6.88 -18.01
N GLN A 8 -4.11 6.92 -18.63
CA GLN A 8 -3.89 6.40 -19.97
C GLN A 8 -3.38 4.95 -19.88
N ARG A 9 -3.68 4.12 -20.87
CA ARG A 9 -3.24 2.71 -20.91
C ARG A 9 -2.10 2.48 -21.90
N ALA A 10 -1.25 1.52 -21.61
CA ALA A 10 -0.24 0.97 -22.52
C ALA A 10 -0.02 -0.51 -22.24
N THR A 11 0.69 -1.22 -23.12
CA THR A 11 1.07 -2.63 -22.92
C THR A 11 2.49 -2.70 -22.39
N LEU A 12 2.72 -3.41 -21.29
CA LEU A 12 4.05 -3.54 -20.70
C LEU A 12 4.98 -4.37 -21.58
N ILE A 13 6.16 -3.83 -21.91
CA ILE A 13 7.25 -4.61 -22.51
C ILE A 13 8.07 -5.25 -21.38
N GLN A 14 8.62 -4.40 -20.49
CA GLN A 14 9.46 -4.85 -19.38
C GLN A 14 9.60 -3.76 -18.31
N ARG A 15 9.72 -4.19 -17.06
CA ARG A 15 10.24 -3.36 -15.96
C ARG A 15 11.73 -3.64 -15.78
N TYR A 16 12.54 -2.59 -15.64
CA TYR A 16 13.99 -2.72 -15.47
C TYR A 16 14.55 -1.63 -14.57
N LYS A 17 15.75 -1.86 -14.04
CA LYS A 17 16.44 -0.97 -13.08
C LYS A 17 15.56 -0.57 -11.88
N ARG A 18 14.52 -1.35 -11.55
CA ARG A 18 13.49 -1.10 -10.52
C ARG A 18 12.56 0.08 -10.78
N PHE A 19 13.06 1.19 -11.31
CA PHE A 19 12.33 2.47 -11.42
C PHE A 19 11.92 2.87 -12.84
N LEU A 20 12.15 2.00 -13.84
CA LEU A 20 11.75 2.24 -15.23
C LEU A 20 10.91 1.07 -15.75
N ALA A 21 9.98 1.39 -16.65
CA ALA A 21 9.26 0.39 -17.43
C ALA A 21 9.08 0.89 -18.86
N ASP A 22 9.41 0.07 -19.84
CA ASP A 22 9.13 0.37 -21.24
C ASP A 22 7.78 -0.25 -21.62
N VAL A 23 6.98 0.50 -22.36
CA VAL A 23 5.60 0.16 -22.72
C VAL A 23 5.31 0.55 -24.18
N VAL A 24 4.27 -0.05 -24.77
CA VAL A 24 3.74 0.32 -26.08
C VAL A 24 2.35 0.92 -25.93
N THR A 25 2.13 2.14 -26.42
CA THR A 25 0.82 2.81 -26.38
C THR A 25 -0.17 2.15 -27.38
N PRO A 26 -1.49 2.44 -27.29
CA PRO A 26 -2.46 1.94 -28.26
C PRO A 26 -2.15 2.34 -29.72
N GLU A 27 -1.43 3.43 -29.92
CA GLU A 27 -0.99 3.94 -31.22
C GLU A 27 0.28 3.24 -31.76
N GLY A 28 0.90 2.38 -30.95
CA GLY A 28 2.12 1.64 -31.31
C GLY A 28 3.42 2.35 -30.95
N GLU A 29 3.37 3.46 -30.21
CA GLU A 29 4.56 4.19 -29.79
C GLU A 29 5.21 3.56 -28.56
N THR A 30 6.54 3.51 -28.53
CA THR A 30 7.27 3.06 -27.33
C THR A 30 7.51 4.23 -26.39
N LEU A 31 7.17 4.04 -25.12
CA LEU A 31 7.33 5.04 -24.06
C LEU A 31 8.04 4.42 -22.84
N THR A 32 8.82 5.21 -22.12
CA THR A 32 9.36 4.83 -20.80
C THR A 32 8.58 5.52 -19.69
N LEU A 33 8.00 4.71 -18.81
CA LEU A 33 7.33 5.14 -17.57
C LEU A 33 8.31 5.14 -16.40
N HIS A 34 8.10 6.06 -15.47
CA HIS A 34 8.63 5.92 -14.12
C HIS A 34 7.84 4.84 -13.35
N CYS A 35 8.55 3.87 -12.77
CA CYS A 35 8.00 2.89 -11.84
C CYS A 35 8.24 3.35 -10.39
N PRO A 36 7.21 3.82 -9.67
CA PRO A 36 7.34 4.36 -8.31
C PRO A 36 7.38 3.28 -7.21
N ASN A 37 7.62 2.02 -7.59
CA ASN A 37 7.74 0.89 -6.67
C ASN A 37 9.15 0.31 -6.74
N THR A 38 9.82 0.23 -5.59
CA THR A 38 11.20 -0.27 -5.48
C THR A 38 11.26 -1.75 -5.06
N GLY A 39 10.13 -2.35 -4.70
CA GLY A 39 9.98 -3.74 -4.29
C GLY A 39 10.06 -4.73 -5.46
N ALA A 40 9.83 -6.01 -5.17
CA ALA A 40 9.94 -7.07 -6.16
C ALA A 40 8.86 -6.94 -7.23
N MET A 41 7.66 -6.49 -6.87
CA MET A 41 6.48 -6.45 -7.76
C MET A 41 6.14 -7.83 -8.33
N THR A 42 6.28 -8.86 -7.50
CA THR A 42 5.95 -10.25 -7.86
C THR A 42 4.50 -10.31 -8.34
N GLY A 43 4.29 -10.76 -9.58
CA GLY A 43 2.97 -10.85 -10.21
C GLY A 43 2.38 -9.53 -10.68
N CYS A 44 3.07 -8.39 -10.56
CA CYS A 44 2.52 -7.07 -10.93
C CYS A 44 3.14 -6.46 -12.19
N ALA A 45 4.12 -7.12 -12.82
CA ALA A 45 4.92 -6.57 -13.91
C ALA A 45 5.20 -7.60 -15.02
N THR A 46 4.20 -8.40 -15.39
CA THR A 46 4.38 -9.43 -16.42
C THR A 46 4.37 -8.77 -17.80
N PRO A 47 5.37 -9.02 -18.68
CA PRO A 47 5.31 -8.56 -20.06
C PRO A 47 3.98 -8.94 -20.73
N GLY A 48 3.37 -8.00 -21.43
CA GLY A 48 2.05 -8.13 -22.02
C GLY A 48 0.88 -7.69 -21.14
N ASP A 49 1.08 -7.44 -19.83
CA ASP A 49 0.03 -6.85 -18.99
C ASP A 49 -0.32 -5.43 -19.47
N THR A 50 -1.58 -5.03 -19.26
CA THR A 50 -1.98 -3.63 -19.46
C THR A 50 -1.49 -2.82 -18.27
N VAL A 51 -0.90 -1.67 -18.52
CA VAL A 51 -0.49 -0.72 -17.50
C VAL A 51 -1.24 0.58 -17.67
N TRP A 52 -1.60 1.17 -16.54
CA TRP A 52 -2.28 2.46 -16.46
C TRP A 52 -1.33 3.47 -15.85
N TYR A 53 -1.15 4.60 -16.54
CA TYR A 53 -0.18 5.63 -16.16
C TYR A 53 -0.80 7.02 -16.12
N SER A 54 -0.27 7.83 -15.21
CA SER A 54 -0.58 9.25 -15.08
C SER A 54 0.47 10.09 -15.79
N THR A 55 0.13 11.34 -16.13
CA THR A 55 1.05 12.30 -16.75
C THR A 55 1.20 13.51 -15.83
N SER A 56 2.43 13.84 -15.46
CA SER A 56 2.75 15.03 -14.69
C SER A 56 2.88 16.26 -15.59
N GLU A 57 2.27 17.37 -15.22
CA GLU A 57 2.44 18.66 -15.89
C GLU A 57 3.83 19.29 -15.66
N ASN A 58 4.64 18.73 -14.76
CA ASN A 58 5.98 19.24 -14.50
C ASN A 58 6.95 18.87 -15.64
N THR A 59 7.13 19.82 -16.55
CA THR A 59 7.99 19.71 -17.75
C THR A 59 9.48 19.50 -17.46
N LYS A 60 9.93 19.66 -16.21
CA LYS A 60 11.34 19.41 -15.83
C LYS A 60 11.63 17.93 -15.56
N ARG A 61 10.61 17.07 -15.52
CA ARG A 61 10.80 15.63 -15.27
C ARG A 61 11.35 14.94 -16.51
N LYS A 62 12.41 14.15 -16.33
CA LYS A 62 12.94 13.28 -17.39
C LYS A 62 11.90 12.26 -17.90
N TYR A 63 11.11 11.73 -16.98
CA TYR A 63 10.01 10.80 -17.27
C TYR A 63 8.72 11.41 -16.69
N PRO A 64 7.90 12.09 -17.51
CA PRO A 64 6.68 12.77 -17.03
C PRO A 64 5.56 11.77 -16.71
N HIS A 65 5.64 10.55 -17.24
CA HIS A 65 4.63 9.52 -17.06
C HIS A 65 4.98 8.58 -15.91
N THR A 66 4.02 8.30 -15.03
CA THR A 66 4.21 7.43 -13.86
C THR A 66 3.27 6.23 -13.95
N TRP A 67 3.80 5.03 -13.81
CA TRP A 67 3.01 3.80 -13.76
C TRP A 67 2.24 3.74 -12.43
N GLU A 68 0.91 3.80 -12.53
CA GLU A 68 0.01 3.81 -11.36
C GLU A 68 -0.52 2.41 -11.05
N MET A 69 -1.01 1.71 -12.09
CA MET A 69 -1.70 0.43 -11.93
C MET A 69 -1.33 -0.56 -13.02
N THR A 70 -1.44 -1.84 -12.70
CA THR A 70 -1.39 -2.96 -13.65
C THR A 70 -2.78 -3.57 -13.73
N GLU A 71 -3.23 -3.87 -14.92
CA GLU A 71 -4.33 -4.78 -15.20
C GLU A 71 -3.73 -6.04 -15.83
N THR A 72 -3.74 -7.11 -15.04
CA THR A 72 -3.16 -8.39 -15.45
C THR A 72 -3.96 -9.01 -16.59
N GLN A 73 -3.37 -9.97 -17.30
CA GLN A 73 -4.05 -10.70 -18.38
C GLN A 73 -5.34 -11.43 -17.95
N ASN A 74 -5.54 -11.69 -16.65
CA ASN A 74 -6.78 -12.28 -16.13
C ASN A 74 -7.82 -11.24 -15.67
N GLY A 75 -7.55 -9.94 -15.88
CA GLY A 75 -8.45 -8.83 -15.55
C GLY A 75 -8.30 -8.28 -14.13
N ALA A 76 -7.42 -8.82 -13.29
CA ALA A 76 -7.18 -8.24 -11.98
C ALA A 76 -6.40 -6.91 -12.07
N PHE A 77 -6.96 -5.87 -11.46
CA PHE A 77 -6.30 -4.59 -11.21
C PHE A 77 -5.40 -4.62 -9.97
N ILE A 78 -4.24 -3.98 -10.07
CA ILE A 78 -3.22 -3.87 -9.02
C ILE A 78 -2.73 -2.41 -8.99
N CYS A 79 -2.83 -1.72 -7.85
CA CYS A 79 -2.16 -0.44 -7.69
C CYS A 79 -0.69 -0.66 -7.32
N VAL A 80 0.17 -0.53 -8.32
CA VAL A 80 1.61 -0.75 -8.16
C VAL A 80 2.31 0.46 -7.56
N ASN A 81 1.73 1.65 -7.68
CA ASN A 81 2.26 2.85 -7.06
C ASN A 81 2.01 2.85 -5.56
N THR A 82 2.99 2.37 -4.80
CA THR A 82 2.91 2.23 -3.34
C THR A 82 2.69 3.56 -2.62
N LEU A 83 3.02 4.70 -3.24
CA LEU A 83 2.76 6.03 -2.67
C LEU A 83 1.25 6.33 -2.54
N ARG A 84 0.40 5.59 -3.26
CA ARG A 84 -1.07 5.74 -3.20
C ARG A 84 -1.68 5.17 -1.91
N ALA A 85 -1.02 4.23 -1.23
CA ALA A 85 -1.56 3.61 -0.02
C ALA A 85 -1.86 4.65 1.07
N ASN A 86 -0.88 5.50 1.42
CA ASN A 86 -1.07 6.55 2.42
C ASN A 86 -2.16 7.55 1.98
N GLN A 87 -2.25 7.87 0.69
CA GLN A 87 -3.29 8.78 0.18
C GLN A 87 -4.69 8.17 0.35
N LEU A 88 -4.87 6.89 0.03
CA LEU A 88 -6.13 6.18 0.18
C LEU A 88 -6.52 6.03 1.65
N VAL A 89 -5.56 5.70 2.53
CA VAL A 89 -5.83 5.60 3.97
C VAL A 89 -6.18 6.97 4.55
N LYS A 90 -5.49 8.04 4.14
CA LYS A 90 -5.83 9.41 4.55
C LYS A 90 -7.25 9.79 4.16
N GLU A 91 -7.65 9.50 2.91
CA GLU A 91 -9.01 9.75 2.42
C GLU A 91 -10.04 8.93 3.22
N ALA A 92 -9.76 7.65 3.46
CA ALA A 92 -10.64 6.76 4.23
C ALA A 92 -10.80 7.19 5.69
N LEU A 93 -9.73 7.67 6.34
CA LEU A 93 -9.75 8.25 7.68
C LEU A 93 -10.60 9.52 7.71
N THR A 94 -10.39 10.43 6.75
CA THR A 94 -11.13 11.70 6.66
C THR A 94 -12.63 11.47 6.43
N ASN A 95 -12.97 10.48 5.60
CA ASN A 95 -14.35 10.18 5.23
C ASN A 95 -15.06 9.22 6.21
N GLY A 96 -14.37 8.75 7.25
CA GLY A 96 -14.93 7.79 8.21
C GLY A 96 -15.22 6.41 7.61
N THR A 97 -14.53 6.01 6.54
CA THR A 97 -14.69 4.70 5.89
C THR A 97 -14.09 3.56 6.71
N LEU A 98 -13.21 3.88 7.65
CA LEU A 98 -12.59 2.94 8.60
C LEU A 98 -13.30 3.09 9.95
N PRO A 99 -14.42 2.37 10.20
CA PRO A 99 -15.24 2.53 11.41
C PRO A 99 -14.45 2.34 12.71
N GLU A 100 -13.39 1.53 12.70
CA GLU A 100 -12.53 1.31 13.87
C GLU A 100 -11.69 2.55 14.23
N LEU A 101 -11.54 3.49 13.30
CA LEU A 101 -10.63 4.65 13.38
C LEU A 101 -11.37 5.99 13.35
N VAL A 102 -12.69 6.00 13.55
CA VAL A 102 -13.50 7.22 13.66
C VAL A 102 -13.45 7.84 15.06
N GLY A 103 -13.94 9.07 15.19
CA GLY A 103 -14.04 9.78 16.46
C GLY A 103 -12.75 10.47 16.91
N TYR A 104 -11.81 10.69 15.99
CA TYR A 104 -10.62 11.53 16.22
C TYR A 104 -10.82 12.90 15.57
N GLY A 105 -10.47 13.97 16.29
CA GLY A 105 -10.63 15.35 15.81
C GLY A 105 -9.42 15.90 15.05
N THR A 106 -8.24 15.29 15.23
CA THR A 106 -6.99 15.71 14.56
C THR A 106 -6.33 14.52 13.89
N GLN A 107 -5.86 14.72 12.67
CA GLN A 107 -5.04 13.77 11.90
C GLN A 107 -3.73 14.44 11.50
N LYS A 108 -2.60 13.85 11.90
CA LYS A 108 -1.25 14.25 11.47
C LYS A 108 -0.63 13.15 10.62
N SER A 109 0.26 13.52 9.70
CA SER A 109 1.01 12.58 8.85
C SER A 109 2.51 12.69 9.10
N GLU A 110 3.25 11.60 8.85
CA GLU A 110 4.72 11.57 8.90
C GLU A 110 5.32 12.03 10.25
N VAL A 111 4.68 11.65 11.34
CA VAL A 111 5.07 12.07 12.70
C VAL A 111 6.25 11.22 13.18
N LYS A 112 7.31 11.84 13.67
CA LYS A 112 8.43 11.10 14.27
C LYS A 112 7.98 10.41 15.55
N TYR A 113 8.35 9.15 15.72
CA TYR A 113 8.02 8.34 16.90
C TYR A 113 9.06 7.23 17.13
N GLY A 114 8.97 6.59 18.29
CA GLY A 114 9.84 5.49 18.67
C GLY A 114 11.27 5.93 19.00
N ASP A 115 12.01 5.03 19.65
CA ASP A 115 13.39 5.29 20.08
C ASP A 115 14.39 5.13 18.94
N GLU A 116 14.01 4.43 17.87
CA GLU A 116 14.86 4.18 16.72
C GLU A 116 14.65 5.22 15.59
N GLY A 117 13.91 6.31 15.84
CA GLY A 117 13.79 7.46 14.95
C GLY A 117 12.94 7.25 13.69
N SER A 118 11.98 6.33 13.72
CA SER A 118 11.04 6.13 12.62
C SER A 118 9.99 7.25 12.52
N ARG A 119 9.23 7.23 11.42
CA ARG A 119 8.06 8.08 11.22
C ARG A 119 6.84 7.19 11.05
N ILE A 120 5.78 7.52 11.77
CA ILE A 120 4.48 6.87 11.64
C ILE A 120 3.73 7.55 10.49
N ASP A 121 3.03 6.76 9.68
CA ASP A 121 2.29 7.30 8.53
C ASP A 121 1.20 8.26 8.99
N PHE A 122 0.44 7.89 10.04
CA PHE A 122 -0.58 8.74 10.64
C PHE A 122 -0.58 8.71 12.17
N MET A 123 -0.91 9.85 12.77
CA MET A 123 -1.23 9.97 14.19
C MET A 123 -2.58 10.66 14.34
N LEU A 124 -3.54 9.99 14.99
CA LEU A 124 -4.86 10.52 15.28
C LEU A 124 -4.95 10.96 16.75
N GLN A 125 -5.61 12.08 17.02
CA GLN A 125 -5.77 12.64 18.37
C GLN A 125 -7.22 13.10 18.61
N ALA A 126 -7.68 12.92 19.85
CA ALA A 126 -8.93 13.44 20.38
C ALA A 126 -8.78 13.63 21.91
N GLU A 127 -9.62 14.46 22.51
CA GLU A 127 -9.52 14.81 23.94
C GLU A 127 -9.92 13.65 24.87
N ASP A 128 -10.83 12.78 24.41
CA ASP A 128 -11.49 11.74 25.20
C ASP A 128 -10.85 10.35 25.06
N ARG A 129 -9.73 10.23 24.33
CA ARG A 129 -9.12 8.92 24.00
C ARG A 129 -7.61 9.01 23.78
N PRO A 130 -6.87 7.89 23.93
CA PRO A 130 -5.45 7.86 23.63
C PRO A 130 -5.15 8.21 22.17
N GLU A 131 -3.97 8.79 21.93
CA GLU A 131 -3.44 8.98 20.59
C GLU A 131 -3.32 7.64 19.87
N CYS A 132 -3.66 7.61 18.58
CA CYS A 132 -3.63 6.43 17.74
C CYS A 132 -2.56 6.57 16.67
N TYR A 133 -1.58 5.67 16.67
CA TYR A 133 -0.47 5.59 15.73
C TYR A 133 -0.79 4.54 14.69
N ILE A 134 -0.80 4.91 13.42
CA ILE A 134 -1.18 4.03 12.31
C ILE A 134 -0.01 3.92 11.34
N GLU A 135 0.52 2.71 11.23
CA GLU A 135 1.47 2.33 10.18
C GLU A 135 0.70 1.69 9.03
N VAL A 136 0.99 2.10 7.79
CA VAL A 136 0.36 1.61 6.58
C VAL A 136 1.32 0.70 5.81
N LYS A 137 0.79 -0.43 5.32
CA LYS A 137 1.51 -1.35 4.44
C LYS A 137 0.72 -1.58 3.16
N SER A 138 1.38 -1.47 2.02
CA SER A 138 0.79 -1.81 0.71
C SER A 138 0.90 -3.32 0.49
N VAL A 139 -0.21 -3.96 0.15
CA VAL A 139 -0.26 -5.40 -0.19
C VAL A 139 -0.61 -5.55 -1.66
N THR A 140 0.33 -6.07 -2.43
CA THR A 140 0.16 -6.36 -3.86
C THR A 140 0.47 -7.80 -4.23
N LEU A 141 1.17 -8.55 -3.37
CA LEU A 141 1.47 -9.96 -3.61
C LEU A 141 0.20 -10.78 -3.40
N ALA A 142 -0.22 -11.47 -4.44
CA ALA A 142 -1.37 -12.36 -4.44
C ALA A 142 -0.97 -13.76 -4.94
N GLU A 143 -1.45 -14.79 -4.25
CA GLU A 143 -1.51 -16.15 -4.78
C GLU A 143 -2.99 -16.56 -4.81
N GLN A 144 -3.57 -16.49 -6.02
CA GLN A 144 -5.02 -16.57 -6.21
C GLN A 144 -5.71 -15.47 -5.38
N GLU A 145 -6.60 -15.84 -4.46
CA GLU A 145 -7.32 -14.91 -3.58
C GLU A 145 -6.57 -14.59 -2.28
N ASN A 146 -5.42 -15.22 -2.02
CA ASN A 146 -4.64 -15.01 -0.80
C ASN A 146 -3.67 -13.86 -1.00
N GLY A 147 -3.80 -12.83 -0.18
CA GLY A 147 -2.91 -11.68 -0.13
C GLY A 147 -1.81 -11.85 0.90
N PHE A 148 -0.60 -11.43 0.54
CA PHE A 148 0.57 -11.62 1.40
C PHE A 148 1.41 -10.35 1.56
N PHE A 149 1.98 -10.19 2.75
CA PHE A 149 3.05 -9.22 3.00
C PHE A 149 4.11 -9.81 3.94
N PRO A 150 5.41 -9.59 3.68
CA PRO A 150 5.98 -8.85 2.54
C PRO A 150 6.19 -9.71 1.28
N ASP A 151 6.54 -9.10 0.15
CA ASP A 151 6.94 -9.79 -1.09
C ASP A 151 8.45 -10.09 -1.17
N ALA A 152 9.22 -9.63 -0.18
CA ALA A 152 10.63 -9.94 0.06
C ALA A 152 10.96 -9.71 1.55
N VAL A 153 12.07 -10.28 2.05
CA VAL A 153 12.52 -10.05 3.45
C VAL A 153 12.65 -8.55 3.74
N THR A 154 12.05 -8.09 4.85
CA THR A 154 11.94 -6.67 5.19
C THR A 154 12.42 -6.32 6.60
N LEU A 155 13.72 -6.07 6.76
CA LEU A 155 14.29 -5.62 8.03
C LEU A 155 13.66 -4.31 8.54
N ARG A 156 13.28 -3.42 7.61
CA ARG A 156 12.58 -2.18 7.94
C ARG A 156 11.17 -2.44 8.46
N GLY A 157 10.41 -3.33 7.83
CA GLY A 157 9.07 -3.70 8.32
C GLY A 157 9.13 -4.38 9.70
N GLN A 158 10.13 -5.24 9.92
CA GLN A 158 10.37 -5.86 11.23
C GLN A 158 10.70 -4.84 12.31
N LYS A 159 11.47 -3.79 11.99
CA LYS A 159 11.74 -2.67 12.89
C LYS A 159 10.45 -1.93 13.27
N HIS A 160 9.65 -1.55 12.28
CA HIS A 160 8.41 -0.79 12.55
C HIS A 160 7.43 -1.60 13.41
N LEU A 161 7.36 -2.93 13.26
CA LEU A 161 6.58 -3.79 14.17
C LEU A 161 7.02 -3.67 15.63
N ARG A 162 8.33 -3.62 15.90
CA ARG A 162 8.85 -3.43 17.26
C ARG A 162 8.50 -2.05 17.81
N GLU A 163 8.60 -1.01 16.99
CA GLU A 163 8.21 0.34 17.40
C GLU A 163 6.71 0.45 17.70
N LEU A 164 5.85 -0.21 16.93
CA LEU A 164 4.41 -0.29 17.24
C LEU A 164 4.14 -1.04 18.56
N MET A 165 4.89 -2.11 18.85
CA MET A 165 4.80 -2.80 20.14
C MET A 165 5.18 -1.86 21.30
N SER A 166 6.23 -1.05 21.14
CA SER A 166 6.59 -0.03 22.14
C SER A 166 5.51 1.03 22.33
N VAL A 167 4.83 1.45 21.25
CA VAL A 167 3.69 2.38 21.33
C VAL A 167 2.54 1.77 22.12
N ALA A 168 2.18 0.52 21.84
CA ALA A 168 1.13 -0.19 22.58
C ALA A 168 1.50 -0.37 24.07
N ALA A 169 2.74 -0.75 24.36
CA ALA A 169 3.25 -0.89 25.72
C ALA A 169 3.23 0.43 26.52
N ALA A 170 3.35 1.57 25.84
CA ALA A 170 3.23 2.90 26.44
C ALA A 170 1.76 3.34 26.67
N GLY A 171 0.78 2.45 26.46
CA GLY A 171 -0.65 2.73 26.68
C GLY A 171 -1.29 3.60 25.59
N LYS A 172 -0.62 3.77 24.44
CA LYS A 172 -1.17 4.44 23.26
C LYS A 172 -1.80 3.39 22.34
N ARG A 173 -2.71 3.81 21.47
CA ARG A 173 -3.31 2.91 20.48
C ARG A 173 -2.33 2.75 19.31
N ALA A 174 -1.99 1.51 18.95
CA ALA A 174 -1.09 1.20 17.85
C ALA A 174 -1.82 0.34 16.82
N VAL A 175 -1.77 0.74 15.55
CA VAL A 175 -2.49 0.11 14.46
C VAL A 175 -1.52 -0.17 13.32
N LEU A 176 -1.55 -1.40 12.81
CA LEU A 176 -0.96 -1.77 11.54
C LEU A 176 -2.08 -2.01 10.53
N LEU A 177 -2.13 -1.16 9.50
CA LEU A 177 -3.17 -1.21 8.47
C LEU A 177 -2.57 -1.64 7.12
N PHE A 178 -2.99 -2.81 6.66
CA PHE A 178 -2.67 -3.33 5.34
C PHE A 178 -3.68 -2.78 4.32
N ALA A 179 -3.23 -1.84 3.48
CA ALA A 179 -3.96 -1.40 2.31
C ALA A 179 -3.76 -2.45 1.20
N VAL A 180 -4.82 -3.21 0.93
CA VAL A 180 -4.83 -4.29 -0.06
C VAL A 180 -5.14 -3.70 -1.42
N LEU A 181 -4.10 -3.64 -2.25
CA LEU A 181 -4.04 -2.92 -3.52
C LEU A 181 -4.02 -3.88 -4.72
N HIS A 182 -4.61 -5.06 -4.56
CA HIS A 182 -4.78 -6.05 -5.61
C HIS A 182 -6.21 -6.59 -5.57
N SER A 183 -6.96 -6.38 -6.65
CA SER A 183 -8.39 -6.67 -6.73
C SER A 183 -8.75 -8.16 -6.57
N ALA A 184 -7.86 -9.08 -6.91
CA ALA A 184 -8.10 -10.52 -6.70
C ALA A 184 -8.01 -10.98 -5.22
N ILE A 185 -7.42 -10.19 -4.31
CA ILE A 185 -7.23 -10.62 -2.92
C ILE A 185 -8.55 -10.55 -2.15
N GLU A 186 -8.91 -11.64 -1.47
CA GLU A 186 -10.11 -11.74 -0.61
C GLU A 186 -9.78 -12.03 0.86
N ARG A 187 -8.53 -12.32 1.18
CA ARG A 187 -8.05 -12.59 2.55
C ARG A 187 -6.56 -12.27 2.67
N PHE A 188 -6.11 -11.90 3.87
CA PHE A 188 -4.74 -11.49 4.10
C PHE A 188 -4.01 -12.39 5.12
N SER A 189 -2.74 -12.69 4.84
CA SER A 189 -1.82 -13.37 5.74
C SER A 189 -0.41 -12.78 5.68
N PRO A 190 0.38 -12.82 6.77
CA PRO A 190 1.80 -12.55 6.65
C PRO A 190 2.48 -13.63 5.81
N ALA A 191 3.41 -13.23 4.95
CA ALA A 191 4.15 -14.12 4.06
C ALA A 191 5.20 -14.93 4.83
N ARG A 192 4.78 -15.88 5.67
CA ARG A 192 5.71 -16.71 6.47
C ARG A 192 6.74 -17.44 5.61
N HIS A 193 6.37 -17.82 4.39
CA HIS A 193 7.24 -18.48 3.43
C HIS A 193 8.30 -17.54 2.80
N ILE A 194 8.15 -16.21 2.95
CA ILE A 194 9.09 -15.20 2.43
C ILE A 194 9.89 -14.57 3.59
N ASP A 195 9.21 -14.07 4.61
CA ASP A 195 9.83 -13.49 5.81
C ASP A 195 9.22 -14.12 7.08
N PRO A 196 9.74 -15.28 7.51
CA PRO A 196 9.28 -15.95 8.73
C PRO A 196 9.40 -15.06 9.97
N LYS A 197 10.40 -14.16 10.01
CA LYS A 197 10.64 -13.30 11.16
C LYS A 197 9.61 -12.19 11.24
N TYR A 198 9.24 -11.58 10.10
CA TYR A 198 8.14 -10.62 10.05
C TYR A 198 6.82 -11.27 10.48
N ALA A 199 6.50 -12.47 9.99
CA ALA A 199 5.31 -13.20 10.39
C ALA A 199 5.27 -13.48 11.91
N GLN A 200 6.40 -13.90 12.49
CA GLN A 200 6.53 -14.10 13.95
C GLN A 200 6.29 -12.79 14.71
N LEU A 201 6.93 -11.70 14.29
CA LEU A 201 6.80 -10.39 14.94
C LEU A 201 5.39 -9.82 14.82
N LEU A 202 4.67 -10.08 13.73
CA LEU A 202 3.29 -9.65 13.57
C LEU A 202 2.36 -10.33 14.60
N HIS A 203 2.55 -11.64 14.79
CA HIS A 203 1.82 -12.39 15.81
C HIS A 203 2.14 -11.91 17.23
N GLU A 204 3.41 -11.60 17.49
CA GLU A 204 3.85 -11.02 18.75
C GLU A 204 3.24 -9.64 18.98
N ALA A 205 3.23 -8.79 17.95
CA ALA A 205 2.66 -7.44 18.02
C ALA A 205 1.17 -7.46 18.37
N GLN A 206 0.40 -8.37 17.76
CA GLN A 206 -1.01 -8.51 18.09
C GLN A 206 -1.21 -8.93 19.55
N LYS A 207 -0.40 -9.87 20.05
CA LYS A 207 -0.43 -10.28 21.47
C LYS A 207 -0.09 -9.15 22.43
N GLN A 208 0.72 -8.19 22.00
CA GLN A 208 1.11 -7.01 22.79
C GLN A 208 0.15 -5.82 22.60
N GLY A 209 -1.00 -6.00 21.93
CA GLY A 209 -2.04 -4.98 21.81
C GLY A 209 -1.93 -4.09 20.58
N VAL A 210 -1.09 -4.43 19.59
CA VAL A 210 -1.14 -3.79 18.27
C VAL A 210 -2.37 -4.31 17.51
N GLU A 211 -3.26 -3.41 17.12
CA GLU A 211 -4.41 -3.74 16.29
C GLU A 211 -3.99 -3.93 14.83
N VAL A 212 -4.51 -4.95 14.17
CA VAL A 212 -4.14 -5.28 12.78
C VAL A 212 -5.39 -5.28 11.92
N PHE A 213 -5.39 -4.45 10.87
CA PHE A 213 -6.49 -4.36 9.91
C PHE A 213 -5.99 -4.60 8.49
N ALA A 214 -6.84 -5.17 7.65
CA ALA A 214 -6.60 -5.31 6.22
C ALA A 214 -7.84 -4.79 5.49
N TYR A 215 -7.64 -3.80 4.61
CA TYR A 215 -8.73 -3.21 3.85
C TYR A 215 -8.43 -3.27 2.36
N LYS A 216 -9.38 -3.79 1.60
CA LYS A 216 -9.35 -3.88 0.14
C LYS A 216 -9.76 -2.57 -0.50
N ALA A 217 -8.98 -2.16 -1.50
CA ALA A 217 -9.34 -1.09 -2.39
C ALA A 217 -10.18 -1.60 -3.57
N GLU A 218 -11.22 -0.85 -3.92
CA GLU A 218 -11.83 -0.90 -5.24
C GLU A 218 -10.94 -0.09 -6.20
N LEU A 219 -10.56 -0.71 -7.32
CA LEU A 219 -9.56 -0.18 -8.25
C LEU A 219 -10.13 -0.11 -9.67
N SER A 220 -9.88 1.00 -10.34
CA SER A 220 -10.22 1.22 -11.75
C SER A 220 -9.28 2.27 -12.35
N ALA A 221 -9.30 2.43 -13.67
CA ALA A 221 -8.55 3.47 -14.36
C ALA A 221 -8.94 4.91 -13.95
N ASP A 222 -10.16 5.10 -13.45
CA ASP A 222 -10.71 6.42 -13.11
C ASP A 222 -10.66 6.74 -11.62
N ASN A 223 -10.72 5.72 -10.77
CA ASN A 223 -10.82 5.90 -9.32
C ASN A 223 -10.23 4.72 -8.54
N MET A 224 -9.71 5.05 -7.36
CA MET A 224 -9.36 4.08 -6.32
C MET A 224 -9.94 4.49 -4.98
N THR A 225 -10.55 3.57 -4.24
CA THR A 225 -11.11 3.84 -2.90
C THR A 225 -10.93 2.64 -1.99
N LEU A 226 -10.45 2.87 -0.75
CA LEU A 226 -10.36 1.83 0.27
C LEU A 226 -11.77 1.56 0.83
N ARG A 227 -12.24 0.30 0.84
CA ARG A 227 -13.69 0.04 0.95
C ARG A 227 -14.08 -1.11 1.87
N SER A 228 -13.43 -2.27 1.77
CA SER A 228 -13.90 -3.49 2.44
C SER A 228 -12.85 -4.05 3.39
N SER A 229 -13.23 -4.28 4.65
CA SER A 229 -12.39 -5.04 5.58
C SER A 229 -12.25 -6.49 5.09
N LEU A 230 -11.03 -7.04 5.17
CA LEU A 230 -10.73 -8.41 4.78
C LEU A 230 -10.40 -9.26 6.02
N PRO A 231 -10.75 -10.56 6.00
CA PRO A 231 -10.32 -11.49 7.03
C PRO A 231 -8.80 -11.63 7.04
N ILE A 232 -8.23 -11.70 8.25
CA ILE A 232 -6.79 -11.85 8.49
C ILE A 232 -6.54 -13.23 9.12
N VAL A 233 -5.56 -13.96 8.58
CA VAL A 233 -5.09 -15.24 9.11
C VAL A 233 -3.59 -15.14 9.38
N LEU A 234 -3.18 -15.20 10.65
CA LEU A 234 -1.77 -15.11 11.10
C LEU A 234 -1.07 -16.46 11.26
#